data_AF-A0A1Y3BM62-F1
#
_entry.id   AF-A0A1Y3BM62-F1
#
_cell.length_a   1.000
_cell.length_b   1.000
_cell.length_c   1.000
_cell.angle_alpha   90.00
_cell.angle_beta   90.00
_cell.angle_gamma   90.00
#
_symmetry.space_group_name_H-M   'P 1'
#
loop_
_entity.id
_entity.type
_entity.pdbx_description
1 polymer ?
#
loop_
_entity_poly.entity_id
_entity_poly.type
_entity_poly.pdbx_seq_one_letter_code
_entity_poly.pdbx_strand_id
1 'polypeptide(L)' 'MNGLTTKGKMITSTELMDMEVDPNEPLYCICHQVSFGEMVGCDDPDCQIEWFHFACVGLTSKPKGKWYCPQCQIKRKK' A
#
# COMPACT_ATOMS: atom_id res chain seq x y z
N MET A 1 -14.53 54.39 -6.72
CA MET A 1 -14.91 53.49 -7.83
C MET A 1 -13.69 53.28 -8.72
N ASN A 2 -13.43 52.01 -9.10
CA ASN A 2 -12.55 51.53 -10.18
C ASN A 2 -11.07 51.29 -9.83
N GLY A 3 -10.79 50.06 -9.35
CA GLY A 3 -9.46 49.46 -9.31
C GLY A 3 -9.12 48.76 -10.63
N LEU A 4 -7.85 48.85 -11.02
CA LEU A 4 -7.24 48.60 -12.32
C LEU A 4 -7.19 47.11 -12.77
N THR A 5 -7.66 46.87 -13.99
CA THR A 5 -7.42 45.82 -15.01
C THR A 5 -6.60 44.53 -14.73
N THR A 6 -7.22 43.40 -15.10
CA THR A 6 -6.74 42.21 -15.86
C THR A 6 -5.45 41.50 -15.45
N LYS A 7 -5.57 40.21 -15.04
CA LYS A 7 -4.72 39.10 -15.53
C LYS A 7 -5.21 37.74 -15.02
N GLY A 8 -5.53 36.84 -15.96
CA GLY A 8 -5.62 35.41 -15.69
C GLY A 8 -4.31 34.90 -15.08
N LYS A 9 -4.43 34.06 -14.07
CA LYS A 9 -3.32 33.39 -13.38
C LYS A 9 -3.72 31.92 -13.34
N MET A 10 -3.40 31.19 -14.41
CA MET A 10 -2.24 30.30 -14.45
C MET A 10 -2.15 29.49 -13.16
N ILE A 11 -2.87 28.36 -13.15
CA ILE A 11 -2.57 27.24 -12.26
C ILE A 11 -1.09 26.91 -12.45
N THR A 12 -0.27 27.30 -11.50
CA THR A 12 1.16 26.98 -11.52
C THR A 12 1.26 25.47 -11.33
N SER A 13 2.11 24.81 -12.12
CA SER A 13 2.36 23.36 -12.10
C SER A 13 2.93 22.82 -10.77
N THR A 14 2.88 23.62 -9.71
CA THR A 14 3.40 23.38 -8.36
C THR A 14 2.28 23.17 -7.34
N GLU A 15 1.00 23.36 -7.70
CA GLU A 15 -0.15 23.05 -6.82
C GLU A 15 -0.79 21.68 -7.13
N LEU A 16 0.03 20.70 -7.53
CA LEU A 16 -0.33 19.27 -7.57
C LEU A 16 0.56 18.44 -6.62
N MET A 17 1.34 19.09 -5.77
CA MET A 17 2.25 18.46 -4.81
C MET A 17 1.73 18.64 -3.38
N ASP A 18 0.49 18.25 -3.13
CA ASP A 18 -0.09 18.25 -1.77
C ASP A 18 -1.09 17.09 -1.62
N MET A 19 -0.65 15.88 -1.95
CA MET A 19 -1.15 14.70 -1.26
C MET A 19 0.00 14.25 -0.39
N GLU A 20 0.03 14.81 0.81
CA GLU A 20 0.85 14.33 1.91
C GLU A 20 0.58 12.82 2.04
N VAL A 21 1.47 11.99 1.51
CA VAL A 21 1.44 10.56 1.81
C VAL A 21 1.74 10.50 3.29
N ASP A 22 0.70 10.31 4.10
CA ASP A 22 0.78 10.38 5.55
C ASP A 22 1.89 9.42 6.00
N PRO A 23 3.04 9.93 6.50
CA PRO A 23 4.20 9.11 6.81
C PRO A 23 3.93 8.14 7.99
N ASN A 24 2.74 8.20 8.56
CA ASN A 24 2.26 7.32 9.62
C ASN A 24 1.54 6.08 9.09
N GLU A 25 1.36 5.91 7.78
CA GLU A 25 0.69 4.70 7.28
C GLU A 25 1.58 3.46 7.47
N PRO A 26 1.11 2.43 8.20
CA PRO A 26 1.91 1.25 8.50
C PRO A 26 2.27 0.50 7.21
N LEU A 27 3.57 0.19 7.06
CA LEU A 27 4.09 -0.55 5.93
C LEU A 27 3.84 -2.05 6.14
N TYR A 28 3.19 -2.67 5.16
CA TYR A 28 2.90 -4.10 5.14
C TYR A 28 3.69 -4.81 4.04
N CYS A 29 3.56 -6.13 4.00
CA CYS A 29 4.20 -7.01 3.04
C CYS A 29 5.75 -6.97 3.11
N ILE A 30 6.38 -7.89 2.38
CA ILE A 30 7.85 -7.93 2.21
C ILE A 30 8.39 -6.76 1.37
N CYS A 31 7.51 -6.04 0.67
CA CYS A 31 7.88 -4.86 -0.11
C CYS A 31 7.95 -3.58 0.76
N HIS A 32 7.53 -3.65 2.03
CA HIS A 32 7.43 -2.49 2.93
C HIS A 32 6.67 -1.34 2.26
N GLN A 33 5.48 -1.64 1.74
CA GLN A 33 4.60 -0.66 1.10
C GLN A 33 3.27 -0.59 1.85
N VAL A 34 2.57 0.51 1.66
CA VAL A 34 1.22 0.71 2.18
C VAL A 34 0.25 -0.40 1.73
N SER A 35 -0.88 -0.51 2.42
CA SER A 35 -1.95 -1.40 1.97
C SER A 35 -2.53 -0.89 0.65
N PHE A 36 -2.44 -1.67 -0.43
CA PHE A 36 -3.05 -1.30 -1.71
C PHE A 36 -3.62 -2.52 -2.44
N GLY A 37 -4.80 -2.35 -3.05
CA GLY A 37 -5.45 -3.39 -3.83
C GLY A 37 -5.82 -4.63 -3.01
N GLU A 38 -5.53 -5.82 -3.55
CA GLU A 38 -5.83 -7.11 -2.92
C GLU A 38 -4.71 -7.56 -1.96
N MET A 39 -5.10 -7.81 -0.72
CA MET A 39 -4.20 -8.29 0.33
C MET A 39 -4.66 -9.62 0.91
N VAL A 40 -3.69 -10.45 1.28
CA VAL A 40 -3.90 -11.73 1.96
C VAL A 40 -3.28 -11.69 3.35
N GLY A 41 -4.01 -12.22 4.33
CA GLY A 41 -3.53 -12.43 5.69
C GLY A 41 -2.88 -13.80 5.83
N CYS A 42 -1.70 -13.87 6.44
CA CYS A 42 -1.04 -15.10 6.86
C CYS A 42 -1.74 -15.64 8.12
N ASP A 43 -2.17 -16.89 8.07
CA ASP A 43 -2.87 -17.58 9.17
C ASP A 43 -1.92 -18.06 10.29
N ASP A 44 -0.62 -17.81 10.15
CA ASP A 44 0.39 -18.17 11.16
C ASP A 44 0.43 -17.09 12.25
N PRO A 45 0.10 -17.42 13.52
CA PRO A 45 0.02 -16.43 14.60
C PRO A 45 1.39 -15.87 15.02
N ASP A 46 2.48 -16.52 14.59
CA ASP A 46 3.86 -16.10 14.83
C ASP A 46 4.40 -15.20 13.68
N CYS A 47 3.57 -14.90 12.68
CA CYS A 47 3.96 -14.05 11.57
C CYS A 47 4.06 -12.59 12.02
N GLN A 48 5.21 -11.95 11.82
CA GLN A 48 5.43 -10.55 12.21
C GLN A 48 4.76 -9.53 11.30
N ILE A 49 4.52 -9.88 10.04
CA ILE A 49 3.97 -8.96 9.02
C ILE A 49 2.46 -9.16 8.87
N GLU A 50 1.99 -10.40 8.95
CA GLU A 50 0.60 -10.85 8.78
C GLU A 50 -0.05 -10.54 7.42
N TRP A 51 0.23 -9.40 6.78
CA TRP A 51 -0.45 -8.92 5.57
C TRP A 51 0.48 -8.82 4.37
N PHE A 52 0.05 -9.34 3.23
CA PHE A 52 0.85 -9.37 2.00
C PHE A 52 0.00 -9.05 0.77
N HIS A 53 0.56 -8.31 -0.20
CA HIS A 53 -0.12 -8.06 -1.46
C HIS A 53 -0.11 -9.32 -2.32
N PHE A 54 -1.21 -9.56 -3.01
CA PHE A 54 -1.37 -10.70 -3.91
C PHE A 54 -0.24 -10.80 -4.93
N ALA A 55 0.10 -9.67 -5.58
CA ALA A 55 1.18 -9.60 -6.56
C ALA A 55 2.56 -9.94 -5.96
N CYS A 56 2.84 -9.53 -4.72
CA CYS A 56 4.12 -9.80 -4.06
C CYS A 56 4.30 -11.27 -3.68
N VAL A 57 3.21 -12.00 -3.45
CA VAL A 57 3.23 -13.43 -3.10
C VAL A 57 2.77 -14.35 -4.23
N GLY A 58 2.57 -13.81 -5.43
CA GLY A 58 2.15 -14.58 -6.60
C GLY A 58 0.73 -15.14 -6.51
N LEU A 59 -0.15 -14.51 -5.71
CA LEU A 59 -1.58 -14.81 -5.73
C LEU A 59 -2.27 -14.00 -6.83
N THR A 60 -3.17 -14.65 -7.55
CA THR A 60 -4.06 -14.00 -8.53
C THR A 60 -5.51 -13.97 -8.06
N SER A 61 -5.83 -14.65 -6.97
CA SER A 61 -7.18 -14.76 -6.43
C SER A 61 -7.11 -15.10 -4.95
N LYS A 62 -8.18 -14.76 -4.23
CA LYS A 62 -8.30 -15.06 -2.80
C LYS A 62 -8.17 -16.56 -2.57
N PRO A 63 -7.21 -17.02 -1.76
CA PRO A 63 -7.02 -18.44 -1.48
C PRO A 63 -8.26 -18.99 -0.75
N LYS A 64 -8.67 -20.20 -1.12
CA LYS A 64 -9.76 -20.89 -0.43
C LYS A 64 -9.21 -21.55 0.83
N GLY A 65 -9.43 -20.92 1.98
CA GLY A 65 -9.05 -21.44 3.30
C GLY A 65 -7.82 -20.75 3.88
N LYS A 66 -7.06 -21.48 4.70
CA LYS A 66 -5.87 -20.98 5.39
C LYS A 66 -4.74 -20.74 4.38
N TRP A 67 -4.18 -19.54 4.41
CA TRP A 67 -3.02 -19.17 3.59
C TRP A 67 -1.85 -18.79 4.49
N TYR A 68 -0.66 -19.18 4.06
CA TYR A 68 0.58 -18.92 4.78
C TYR A 68 1.55 -18.20 3.87
N CYS A 69 2.24 -17.19 4.39
CA CYS A 69 3.24 -16.45 3.62
C CYS A 69 4.46 -17.33 3.28
N PRO A 70 5.26 -16.96 2.27
CA PRO A 70 6.41 -17.76 1.83
C PRO A 70 7.39 -18.07 2.98
N GLN A 71 7.57 -17.11 3.89
CA GLN A 71 8.43 -17.25 5.07
C GLN A 71 7.89 -18.30 6.05
N CYS A 72 6.61 -18.24 6.41
CA CYS A 72 5.99 -19.24 7.30
C CYS A 72 5.88 -20.62 6.63
N GLN A 73 5.66 -20.69 5.32
CA GLN A 73 5.68 -21.96 4.58
C GLN A 73 7.05 -22.64 4.65
N ILE A 74 8.15 -21.89 4.52
CA ILE A 74 9.51 -22.44 4.63
C ILE A 74 9.79 -22.91 6.06
N LYS A 75 9.44 -22.09 7.08
CA LYS A 75 9.64 -22.43 8.49
C LYS A 75 8.96 -23.75 8.88
N ARG A 76 7.77 -24.03 8.36
CA ARG A 76 6.96 -25.21 8.71
C ARG A 76 7.37 -26.50 7.99
N LYS A 77 8.20 -26.43 6.94
CA LYS A 77 8.68 -27.61 6.19
C LYS A 77 10.01 -28.17 6.72
N LYS A 78 10.51 -27.63 7.82
CA LYS A 78 11.74 -28.06 8.49
C LYS A 78 11.41 -28.92 9.69
#